data_AF-A0A1V5V4M4-F1
#
_entry.id   AF-A0A1V5V4M4-F1
#
_cell.length_a   1.000
_cell.length_b   1.000
_cell.length_c   1.000
_cell.angle_alpha   90.00
_cell.angle_beta   90.00
_cell.angle_gamma   90.00
#
_symmetry.space_group_name_H-M   'P 1'
#
loop_
_entity.id
_entity.type
_entity.pdbx_description
1 polymer ?
#
loop_
_entity_poly.entity_id
_entity_poly.type
_entity_poly.pdbx_seq_one_letter_code
_entity_poly.pdbx_strand_id
1 'polypeptide(L)'
;MAYLNANHPGLAYGDGYMQGAGGMGQFVKAVGNDTFAVNTDPAVPSFGILMKDYVDGEMPSIWSGGGVYETDVFSGTINPNELLKIDGTGKLVGGGTSANAVAQAISVAGGLLKFKLLV
;
A
#
# COMPACT_ATOMS: atom_id res chain seq x y z
N MET A 1 14.40 7.27 3.52
CA MET A 1 13.86 5.97 3.09
C MET A 1 12.55 5.80 3.81
N ALA A 2 11.47 5.48 3.11
CA ALA A 2 10.17 5.23 3.72
C ALA A 2 10.28 4.09 4.74
N TYR A 3 9.70 4.24 5.93
CA TYR A 3 9.62 3.14 6.88
C TYR A 3 8.40 2.27 6.55
N LEU A 4 8.64 0.98 6.42
CA LEU A 4 7.61 -0.04 6.42
C LEU A 4 8.11 -1.23 7.22
N ASN A 5 7.29 -1.69 8.16
CA ASN A 5 7.52 -2.92 8.90
C ASN A 5 6.34 -3.87 8.73
N ALA A 6 6.60 -5.07 8.20
CA ALA A 6 5.62 -6.12 8.03
C ALA A 6 5.57 -7.02 9.28
N ASN A 7 4.83 -6.59 10.30
CA ASN A 7 4.68 -7.33 11.56
C ASN A 7 4.13 -8.74 11.33
N HIS A 8 3.07 -8.84 10.51
CA HIS A 8 2.46 -10.09 10.10
C HIS A 8 2.09 -9.95 8.61
N PRO A 9 2.98 -10.32 7.68
CA PRO A 9 2.73 -10.11 6.26
C PRO A 9 1.55 -10.96 5.78
N GLY A 10 0.85 -10.44 4.77
CA GLY A 10 -0.19 -11.14 4.04
C GLY A 10 0.40 -12.09 3.00
N LEU A 11 -0.39 -12.35 1.96
CA LEU A 11 0.03 -13.15 0.82
C LEU A 11 1.15 -12.43 0.05
N ALA A 12 2.19 -13.18 -0.30
CA ALA A 12 3.24 -12.70 -1.17
C ALA A 12 2.90 -13.05 -2.62
N TYR A 13 2.50 -12.05 -3.40
CA TYR A 13 2.34 -12.17 -4.85
C TYR A 13 3.65 -11.78 -5.53
N GLY A 14 4.08 -12.53 -6.54
CA GLY A 14 5.43 -12.43 -7.10
C GLY A 14 5.53 -12.58 -8.61
N ASP A 15 4.40 -12.47 -9.33
CA ASP A 15 4.35 -12.65 -10.79
C ASP A 15 4.20 -11.31 -11.51
N GLY A 16 4.52 -11.28 -12.81
CA GLY A 16 4.41 -10.09 -13.63
C GLY A 16 5.59 -9.12 -13.56
N TYR A 17 5.35 -7.86 -13.91
CA TYR A 17 6.40 -6.84 -14.08
C TYR A 17 5.98 -5.47 -13.56
N MET A 18 6.93 -4.74 -12.98
CA MET A 18 6.78 -3.32 -12.69
C MET A 18 6.79 -2.48 -13.97
N GLN A 19 5.84 -1.57 -14.09
CA GLN A 19 5.84 -0.45 -15.03
C GLN A 19 6.22 0.82 -14.26
N GLY A 20 7.43 1.30 -14.49
CA GLY A 20 8.09 2.33 -13.71
C GLY A 20 8.73 1.80 -12.44
N ALA A 21 9.64 2.59 -11.88
CA ALA A 21 10.24 2.29 -10.58
C ALA A 21 9.22 2.43 -9.44
N GLY A 22 9.38 1.63 -8.40
CA GLY A 22 8.57 1.68 -7.19
C GLY A 22 9.41 1.44 -5.94
N GLY A 23 9.05 2.12 -4.86
CA GLY A 23 9.73 2.02 -3.57
C GLY A 23 8.98 1.12 -2.59
N MET A 24 9.72 0.59 -1.60
CA MET A 24 9.15 -0.18 -0.50
C MET A 24 7.98 0.54 0.17
N GLY A 25 6.88 -0.19 0.38
CA GLY A 25 5.66 0.31 1.02
C GLY A 25 4.78 1.22 0.18
N GLN A 26 5.15 1.49 -1.07
CA GLN A 26 4.22 2.11 -2.00
C GLN A 26 3.13 1.12 -2.41
N PHE A 27 1.90 1.62 -2.48
CA PHE A 27 0.79 0.87 -3.04
C PHE A 27 0.92 0.82 -4.55
N VAL A 28 0.55 -0.32 -5.13
CA VAL A 28 0.56 -0.53 -6.59
C VAL A 28 -0.82 -0.88 -7.09
N LYS A 29 -1.09 -0.60 -8.36
CA LYS A 29 -2.30 -1.01 -9.09
C LYS A 29 -1.91 -1.87 -10.29
N ALA A 30 -2.82 -2.73 -10.71
CA ALA A 30 -2.70 -3.38 -12.02
C ALA A 30 -2.94 -2.35 -13.14
N VAL A 31 -2.09 -2.35 -14.16
CA VAL A 31 -2.18 -1.48 -15.34
C VAL A 31 -2.25 -2.26 -16.66
N GLY A 32 -2.17 -3.58 -16.58
CA GLY A 32 -2.28 -4.51 -17.72
C GLY A 32 -2.33 -5.94 -17.23
N ASN A 33 -2.08 -6.89 -18.14
CA ASN A 33 -1.91 -8.29 -17.77
C ASN A 33 -0.57 -8.44 -17.06
N ASP A 34 -0.61 -8.86 -15.81
CA ASP A 34 0.57 -9.09 -14.96
C ASP A 34 1.56 -7.91 -15.01
N THR A 35 1.03 -6.67 -15.07
CA THR A 35 1.82 -5.44 -15.08
C THR A 35 1.31 -4.50 -14.00
N PHE A 36 2.21 -4.00 -13.16
CA PHE A 36 1.88 -3.22 -11.97
C PHE A 36 2.61 -1.88 -11.97
N ALA A 37 1.93 -0.81 -11.54
CA ALA A 37 2.55 0.50 -11.38
C ALA A 37 2.20 1.10 -10.03
N VAL A 38 3.05 2.00 -9.52
CA VAL A 38 2.75 2.76 -8.30
C VAL A 38 1.40 3.47 -8.45
N ASN A 39 0.54 3.28 -7.46
CA ASN A 39 -0.79 3.86 -7.48
C ASN A 39 -0.79 5.24 -6.82
N THR A 40 -1.03 6.26 -7.63
CA THR A 40 -1.21 7.65 -7.19
C THR A 40 -2.61 8.17 -7.55
N ASP A 41 -3.53 7.28 -7.90
CA ASP A 41 -4.89 7.63 -8.27
C ASP A 41 -5.89 7.10 -7.23
N PRO A 42 -6.48 7.97 -6.39
CA PRO A 42 -7.40 7.57 -5.33
C PRO A 42 -8.71 6.95 -5.85
N ALA A 43 -8.99 7.05 -7.15
CA ALA A 43 -10.15 6.42 -7.78
C ALA A 43 -9.88 4.97 -8.21
N VAL A 44 -8.62 4.53 -8.23
CA VAL A 44 -8.24 3.20 -8.72
C VAL A 44 -7.91 2.26 -7.55
N PRO A 45 -8.49 1.05 -7.51
CA PRO A 45 -8.15 0.05 -6.51
C PRO A 45 -6.65 -0.29 -6.53
N SER A 46 -6.06 -0.37 -5.34
CA SER A 46 -4.71 -0.92 -5.21
C SER A 46 -4.75 -2.44 -5.18
N PHE A 47 -3.72 -3.07 -5.73
CA PHE A 47 -3.51 -4.52 -5.70
C PHE A 47 -2.78 -4.96 -4.42
N GLY A 48 -1.88 -4.12 -3.90
CA GLY A 48 -1.07 -4.45 -2.72
C GLY A 48 0.04 -3.43 -2.49
N ILE A 49 1.01 -3.80 -1.67
CA ILE A 49 2.16 -2.95 -1.29
C ILE A 49 3.49 -3.60 -1.66
N LEU A 50 4.46 -2.80 -2.11
CA LEU A 50 5.78 -3.30 -2.52
C LEU A 50 6.64 -3.72 -1.31
N MET A 51 7.26 -4.89 -1.41
CA MET A 51 8.10 -5.46 -0.35
C MET A 51 9.49 -4.82 -0.22
N LYS A 52 9.98 -4.23 -1.30
CA LYS A 52 11.29 -3.57 -1.42
C LYS A 52 11.24 -2.56 -2.56
N ASP A 53 12.37 -1.94 -2.85
CA ASP A 53 12.52 -1.12 -4.04
C ASP A 53 12.65 -2.00 -5.30
N TYR A 54 12.06 -1.52 -6.39
CA TYR A 54 12.06 -2.16 -7.70
C TYR A 54 12.37 -1.15 -8.79
N VAL A 55 13.11 -1.59 -9.81
CA VAL A 55 13.31 -0.84 -11.05
C VAL A 55 12.22 -1.20 -12.08
N ASP A 56 12.09 -0.35 -13.10
CA ASP A 56 11.18 -0.61 -14.23
C ASP A 56 11.52 -1.95 -14.92
N GLY A 57 10.50 -2.74 -15.22
CA GLY A 57 10.63 -4.08 -15.80
C GLY A 57 11.07 -5.17 -14.83
N GLU A 58 11.30 -4.88 -13.55
CA GLU A 58 11.62 -5.90 -12.54
C GLU A 58 10.35 -6.67 -12.10
N MET A 59 10.50 -7.95 -11.81
CA MET A 59 9.42 -8.77 -11.26
C MET A 59 9.16 -8.38 -9.80
N PRO A 60 7.98 -7.82 -9.46
CA PRO A 60 7.71 -7.33 -8.13
C PRO A 60 7.33 -8.46 -7.19
N SER A 61 7.75 -8.35 -5.94
CA SER A 61 7.07 -9.00 -4.81
C SER A 61 6.18 -7.97 -4.11
N ILE A 62 4.90 -8.31 -4.01
CA ILE A 62 3.81 -7.46 -3.53
C ILE A 62 3.10 -8.19 -2.37
N TRP A 63 2.93 -7.52 -1.23
CA TRP A 63 2.05 -8.04 -0.19
C TRP A 63 0.60 -7.66 -0.51
N SER A 64 -0.30 -8.65 -0.45
CA SER A 64 -1.74 -8.52 -0.66
C SER A 64 -2.52 -9.51 0.23
N GLY A 65 -3.84 -9.52 0.14
CA GLY A 65 -4.70 -10.42 0.91
C GLY A 65 -4.61 -10.23 2.43
N GLY A 66 -4.25 -9.05 2.90
CA GLY A 66 -4.20 -8.73 4.33
C GLY A 66 -2.81 -8.66 4.97
N GLY A 67 -2.77 -8.93 6.27
CA GLY A 67 -1.60 -8.71 7.12
C GLY A 67 -1.65 -7.41 7.91
N VAL A 68 -0.70 -7.24 8.83
CA VAL A 68 -0.54 -6.08 9.71
C VAL A 68 0.82 -5.45 9.50
N TYR A 69 0.82 -4.13 9.27
CA TYR A 69 2.00 -3.37 8.90
C TYR A 69 2.09 -2.08 9.72
N GLU A 70 3.28 -1.52 9.78
CA GLU A 70 3.55 -0.19 10.35
C GLU A 70 4.29 0.67 9.33
N THR A 71 3.90 1.94 9.21
CA THR A 71 4.55 2.90 8.30
C THR A 71 4.56 4.31 8.87
N ASP A 72 5.53 5.11 8.45
CA ASP A 72 5.56 6.57 8.63
C ASP A 72 5.03 7.32 7.38
N VAL A 73 4.65 6.59 6.33
CA VAL A 73 4.22 7.15 5.04
C VAL A 73 2.70 7.25 4.98
N PHE A 74 2.16 8.28 5.62
CA PHE A 74 0.76 8.65 5.53
C PHE A 74 0.60 10.18 5.51
N SER A 75 -0.60 10.65 5.20
CA SER A 75 -0.94 12.07 5.15
C SER A 75 -2.21 12.34 5.95
N GLY A 76 -2.32 13.59 6.43
CA GLY A 76 -3.46 14.04 7.23
C GLY A 76 -3.55 13.38 8.61
N THR A 77 -4.71 13.57 9.25
CA THR A 77 -5.04 12.96 10.53
C THR A 77 -5.74 11.62 10.28
N ILE A 78 -5.27 10.56 10.93
CA ILE A 78 -5.86 9.22 10.86
C ILE A 78 -6.32 8.82 12.27
N ASN A 79 -7.54 8.30 12.37
CA ASN A 79 -8.11 7.80 13.62
C ASN A 79 -8.06 6.27 13.67
N PRO A 80 -8.00 5.65 14.87
CA PRO A 80 -8.14 4.21 15.01
C PRO A 80 -9.45 3.68 14.41
N ASN A 81 -9.39 2.49 13.81
CA ASN A 81 -10.47 1.79 13.10
C ASN A 81 -10.96 2.46 11.81
N GLU A 82 -10.40 3.61 11.43
CA GLU A 82 -10.74 4.31 10.21
C GLU A 82 -10.32 3.51 8.97
N LEU A 83 -11.17 3.49 7.94
CA LEU A 83 -10.81 2.95 6.63
C LEU A 83 -9.90 3.94 5.91
N LEU A 84 -8.83 3.42 5.33
CA LEU A 84 -7.78 4.19 4.68
C LEU A 84 -7.81 3.92 3.18
N LYS A 85 -7.60 4.98 2.42
CA LYS A 85 -7.37 4.94 0.97
C LYS A 85 -5.99 5.53 0.68
N ILE A 86 -5.58 5.47 -0.58
CA ILE A 86 -4.43 6.27 -1.03
C ILE A 86 -4.87 7.69 -1.41
N ASP A 87 -3.97 8.65 -1.28
CA ASP A 87 -4.13 10.01 -1.80
C ASP A 87 -3.55 10.15 -3.23
N GLY A 88 -3.63 11.36 -3.79
CA GLY A 88 -3.07 11.69 -5.11
C GLY A 88 -1.53 11.60 -5.21
N THR A 89 -0.85 11.26 -4.11
CA THR A 89 0.60 11.03 -4.05
C THR A 89 0.94 9.57 -3.72
N GLY A 90 -0.06 8.71 -3.55
CA GLY A 90 0.10 7.30 -3.21
C GLY A 90 0.33 7.02 -1.72
N LYS A 91 0.11 7.99 -0.83
CA LYS A 91 0.22 7.81 0.62
C LYS A 91 -1.12 7.39 1.23
N LEU A 92 -1.08 6.68 2.35
CA LEU A 92 -2.28 6.39 3.13
C LEU A 92 -2.88 7.68 3.69
N VAL A 93 -4.20 7.81 3.55
CA VAL A 93 -4.99 8.91 4.09
C VAL A 93 -6.33 8.37 4.62
N GLY A 94 -6.90 9.05 5.62
CA GLY A 94 -8.23 8.76 6.13
C GLY A 94 -9.36 8.95 5.10
N GLY A 95 -10.58 8.59 5.49
CA GLY A 95 -11.78 8.73 4.67
C GLY A 95 -11.87 7.75 3.50
N GLY A 96 -11.35 6.53 3.69
CA GLY A 96 -11.66 5.39 2.84
C GLY A 96 -13.11 4.95 2.98
N THR A 97 -13.65 4.35 1.93
CA THR A 97 -14.99 3.76 1.87
C THR A 97 -14.87 2.28 1.51
N SER A 98 -15.94 1.51 1.61
CA SER A 98 -15.93 0.11 1.17
C SER A 98 -15.53 -0.08 -0.31
N ALA A 99 -15.63 0.97 -1.14
CA ALA A 99 -15.27 0.91 -2.55
C ALA A 99 -13.78 1.16 -2.85
N ASN A 100 -13.07 1.86 -1.97
CA ASN A 100 -11.68 2.29 -2.23
C ASN A 100 -10.73 2.13 -1.04
N ALA A 101 -11.18 1.50 0.04
CA ALA A 101 -10.32 1.23 1.18
C ALA A 101 -9.27 0.19 0.81
N VAL A 102 -8.01 0.52 1.06
CA VAL A 102 -6.85 -0.37 0.87
C VAL A 102 -6.32 -0.89 2.20
N ALA A 103 -6.66 -0.22 3.30
CA ALA A 103 -6.22 -0.56 4.64
C ALA A 103 -7.25 -0.11 5.69
N GLN A 104 -7.13 -0.63 6.91
CA GLN A 104 -7.83 -0.14 8.09
C GLN A 104 -6.80 0.23 9.16
N ALA A 105 -6.92 1.43 9.71
CA ALA A 105 -6.07 1.88 10.81
C ALA A 105 -6.33 1.03 12.07
N ILE A 106 -5.27 0.57 12.70
CA ILE A 106 -5.31 -0.09 14.01
C ILE A 106 -4.95 0.94 15.10
N SER A 107 -3.87 1.68 14.89
CA SER A 107 -3.42 2.73 15.82
C SER A 107 -2.49 3.73 15.13
N VAL A 108 -2.46 4.96 15.63
CA VAL A 108 -1.47 5.97 15.25
C VAL A 108 -0.82 6.50 16.52
N ALA A 109 0.50 6.35 16.64
CA ALA A 109 1.25 6.82 17.80
C ALA A 109 2.69 7.20 17.39
N GLY A 110 3.19 8.33 17.88
CA GLY A 110 4.58 8.75 17.64
C GLY A 110 4.94 8.94 16.16
N GLY A 111 3.97 9.28 15.30
CA GLY A 111 4.20 9.42 13.85
C GLY A 111 4.22 8.08 13.09
N LEU A 112 3.90 6.96 13.75
CA LEU A 112 3.75 5.65 13.11
C LEU A 112 2.28 5.26 13.04
N LEU A 113 1.86 4.86 11.85
CA LEU A 113 0.57 4.26 11.58
C LEU A 113 0.73 2.74 11.55
N LYS A 114 0.00 2.05 12.44
CA LYS A 114 -0.22 0.61 12.36
C LYS A 114 -1.54 0.35 11.66
N PHE A 115 -1.55 -0.51 10.66
CA PHE A 115 -2.74 -0.78 9.86
C PHE A 115 -2.84 -2.26 9.45
N LYS A 116 -4.07 -2.69 9.18
CA LYS A 116 -4.38 -3.96 8.51
C LYS A 116 -4.55 -3.68 7.02
N LEU A 117 -3.88 -4.42 6.15
CA LEU A 117 -4.11 -4.34 4.70
C LEU A 117 -5.46 -5.00 4.36
N LEU A 118 -6.18 -4.47 3.38
CA LEU A 118 -7.49 -4.98 2.94
C LEU A 118 -7.51 -5.49 1.50
N VAL A 119 -6.46 -5.16 0.74
CA VAL A 119 -6.20 -5.64 -0.62
C VAL A 119 -5.23 -6.78 -0.59
#